data_AF-A0A2S8P9Y2-F1
#
_entry.id   AF-A0A2S8P9Y2-F1
#
_cell.length_a   1.000
_cell.length_b   1.000
_cell.length_c   1.000
_cell.angle_alpha   90.00
_cell.angle_beta   90.00
_cell.angle_gamma   90.00
#
_symmetry.space_group_name_H-M   'P 1'
#
loop_
_entity.id
_entity.type
_entity.pdbx_description
1 polymer ?
#
loop_
_entity_poly.entity_id
_entity_poly.type
_entity_poly.pdbx_seq_one_letter_code
_entity_poly.pdbx_strand_id
1 'polypeptide(L)'
;MFTKNDQFGILVFLAESSWDEQAVVQQLERIASNLYTESQLSLSFGIGNPYTNVLDIGLSYKEAVKALQSGHQMRKTRFAHSYQTMDISRLLRMIPHDEMLQFHQETFKPFEGRDPNERNELMKTLSSFYENHCQIVDTAKELFVHRNTVIYRLEKCEKLTGRNIKDPMESLRFRLAFALEPLLNIPSPNEATHTS
;
A
#
# COMPACT_ATOMS: atom_id res chain seq x y z
N MET A 1 -7.77 29.83 -14.73
CA MET A 1 -7.91 28.72 -15.70
C MET A 1 -7.01 29.03 -16.88
N PHE A 2 -6.32 28.02 -17.43
CA PHE A 2 -5.50 28.15 -18.62
C PHE A 2 -5.72 26.94 -19.54
N THR A 3 -5.38 27.06 -20.82
CA THR A 3 -5.40 25.95 -21.77
C THR A 3 -3.98 25.52 -22.09
N LYS A 4 -3.77 24.22 -22.28
CA LYS A 4 -2.50 23.67 -22.75
C LYS A 4 -2.79 22.40 -23.54
N ASN A 5 -2.46 22.42 -24.83
CA ASN A 5 -2.93 21.42 -25.80
C ASN A 5 -4.47 21.32 -25.75
N ASP A 6 -5.02 20.10 -25.78
CA ASP A 6 -6.47 19.84 -25.71
C ASP A 6 -7.00 19.73 -24.28
N GLN A 7 -6.28 20.29 -23.29
CA GLN A 7 -6.62 20.20 -21.87
C GLN A 7 -6.83 21.57 -21.24
N PHE A 8 -7.76 21.62 -20.29
CA PHE A 8 -8.01 22.79 -19.43
C PHE A 8 -7.33 22.56 -18.07
N GLY A 9 -6.51 23.52 -17.65
CA GLY A 9 -5.88 23.57 -16.33
C GLY A 9 -6.59 24.56 -15.41
N ILE A 10 -6.92 24.10 -14.19
CA ILE A 10 -7.48 24.95 -13.13
C ILE A 10 -6.53 24.88 -11.95
N LEU A 11 -6.09 26.05 -11.47
CA LEU A 11 -5.36 26.18 -10.21
C LEU A 11 -6.35 26.57 -9.14
N VAL A 12 -6.34 25.85 -8.03
CA VAL A 12 -7.19 26.10 -6.88
C VAL A 12 -6.30 26.54 -5.73
N PHE A 13 -6.57 27.72 -5.19
CA PHE A 13 -5.95 28.15 -3.94
C PHE A 13 -6.68 27.50 -2.77
N LEU A 14 -5.93 26.91 -1.85
CA LEU A 14 -6.45 26.20 -0.69
C LEU A 14 -5.92 26.89 0.57
N ALA A 15 -6.79 27.21 1.52
CA ALA A 15 -6.35 27.60 2.86
C ALA A 15 -5.82 26.36 3.59
N GLU A 16 -4.77 26.52 4.41
CA GLU A 16 -3.98 25.42 5.03
C GLU A 16 -4.80 24.33 5.75
N SER A 17 -6.03 24.62 6.19
CA SER A 17 -6.91 23.69 6.92
C SER A 17 -8.07 23.10 6.10
N SER A 18 -8.09 23.28 4.77
CA SER A 18 -9.29 23.01 3.94
C SER A 18 -9.15 21.90 2.89
N TRP A 19 -7.99 21.25 2.78
CA TRP A 19 -7.81 20.18 1.79
C TRP A 19 -8.39 18.85 2.26
N ASP A 20 -9.54 18.50 1.71
CA ASP A 20 -10.11 17.15 1.77
C ASP A 20 -10.14 16.59 0.33
N GLU A 21 -9.14 15.77 0.01
CA GLU A 21 -8.99 15.18 -1.32
C GLU A 21 -10.21 14.34 -1.72
N GLN A 22 -10.76 13.55 -0.78
CA GLN A 22 -11.91 12.70 -1.06
C GLN A 22 -13.15 13.54 -1.37
N ALA A 23 -13.39 14.59 -0.60
CA ALA A 23 -14.48 15.52 -0.88
C ALA A 23 -14.33 16.18 -2.25
N VAL A 24 -13.12 16.62 -2.63
CA VAL A 24 -12.87 17.23 -3.94
C VAL A 24 -13.12 16.24 -5.08
N VAL A 25 -12.61 15.01 -4.97
CA VAL A 25 -12.84 13.94 -5.95
C VAL A 25 -14.35 13.70 -6.14
N GLN A 26 -15.09 13.50 -5.05
CA GLN A 26 -16.54 13.26 -5.11
C GLN A 26 -17.31 14.43 -5.75
N GLN A 27 -16.92 15.68 -5.44
CA GLN A 27 -17.54 16.85 -6.04
C GLN A 27 -17.28 16.94 -7.55
N LEU A 28 -16.07 16.63 -7.99
CA LEU A 28 -15.73 16.63 -9.42
C LEU A 28 -16.43 15.49 -10.18
N GLU A 29 -16.56 14.31 -9.59
CA GLU A 29 -17.35 13.22 -10.17
C GLU A 29 -18.83 13.59 -10.32
N ARG A 30 -19.40 14.29 -9.32
CA ARG A 30 -20.76 14.83 -9.39
C ARG A 30 -20.89 15.86 -10.53
N ILE A 31 -19.93 16.78 -10.67
CA ILE A 31 -19.91 17.75 -11.76
C ILE A 31 -19.83 17.06 -13.13
N ALA A 32 -18.94 16.06 -13.28
CA ALA A 32 -18.83 15.28 -14.52
C ALA A 32 -20.16 14.61 -14.89
N SER A 33 -20.83 14.02 -13.90
CA SER A 33 -22.10 13.31 -14.08
C SER A 33 -23.26 14.26 -14.44
N ASN A 34 -23.35 15.41 -13.78
CA ASN A 34 -24.38 16.41 -14.06
C ASN A 34 -24.22 16.99 -15.46
N LEU A 35 -23.00 17.37 -15.85
CA LEU A 35 -22.72 17.93 -17.17
C LEU A 35 -23.04 16.92 -18.28
N TYR A 36 -22.74 15.65 -18.07
CA TYR A 36 -23.13 14.61 -19.02
C TYR A 36 -24.66 14.46 -19.12
N THR A 37 -25.36 14.49 -17.98
CA THR A 37 -26.83 14.33 -17.95
C THR A 37 -27.53 15.51 -18.62
N GLU A 38 -27.08 16.74 -18.38
CA GLU A 38 -27.72 17.96 -18.86
C GLU A 38 -27.33 18.32 -20.30
N SER A 39 -26.09 18.01 -20.72
CA SER A 39 -25.53 18.52 -21.98
C SER A 39 -24.81 17.46 -22.83
N GLN A 40 -24.81 16.18 -22.42
CA GLN A 40 -24.06 15.09 -23.06
C GLN A 40 -22.54 15.35 -23.16
N LEU A 41 -22.01 16.30 -22.38
CA LEU A 41 -20.58 16.58 -22.32
C LEU A 41 -19.88 15.58 -21.38
N SER A 42 -18.99 14.77 -21.95
CA SER A 42 -18.16 13.83 -21.18
C SER A 42 -16.86 14.50 -20.75
N LEU A 43 -16.76 14.84 -19.47
CA LEU A 43 -15.56 15.44 -18.87
C LEU A 43 -14.86 14.46 -17.95
N SER A 44 -13.55 14.56 -17.80
CA SER A 44 -12.79 13.79 -16.80
C SER A 44 -11.70 14.67 -16.21
N PHE A 45 -11.39 14.43 -14.94
CA PHE A 45 -10.52 15.29 -14.15
C PHE A 45 -9.30 14.50 -13.66
N GLY A 46 -8.12 15.06 -13.89
CA GLY A 46 -6.89 14.67 -13.20
C GLY A 46 -6.55 15.72 -12.15
N ILE A 47 -6.20 15.31 -10.95
CA ILE A 47 -5.93 16.20 -9.81
C ILE A 47 -4.47 15.99 -9.40
N GLY A 48 -3.69 17.06 -9.29
CA GLY A 48 -2.32 17.01 -8.78
C GLY A 48 -2.28 17.20 -7.26
N ASN A 49 -1.12 16.96 -6.64
CA ASN A 49 -0.97 17.23 -5.21
C ASN A 49 -0.96 18.74 -4.93
N PRO A 50 -1.39 19.16 -3.72
CA PRO A 50 -1.24 20.54 -3.28
C PRO A 50 0.23 20.85 -2.96
N TYR A 51 0.65 22.08 -3.25
CA TYR A 51 1.99 22.59 -2.93
C TYR A 51 1.90 23.96 -2.26
N THR A 52 2.81 24.23 -1.33
CA THR A 52 2.91 25.51 -0.62
C THR A 52 3.80 26.52 -1.31
N ASN A 53 4.66 26.09 -2.22
CA ASN A 53 5.56 26.95 -2.98
C ASN A 53 5.04 27.18 -4.41
N VAL A 54 4.97 28.44 -4.81
CA VAL A 54 4.51 28.86 -6.15
C VAL A 54 5.34 28.26 -7.28
N LEU A 55 6.64 27.99 -7.03
CA LEU A 55 7.53 27.39 -8.03
C LEU A 55 7.16 25.92 -8.34
N ASP A 56 6.46 25.25 -7.43
CA ASP A 56 6.09 23.83 -7.56
C ASP A 56 4.73 23.62 -8.23
N ILE A 57 4.00 24.69 -8.59
CA ILE A 57 2.73 24.60 -9.33
C ILE A 57 2.89 23.81 -10.64
N GLY A 58 4.06 23.93 -11.28
CA GLY A 58 4.37 23.16 -12.48
C GLY A 58 4.44 21.65 -12.25
N LEU A 59 4.77 21.20 -11.02
CA LEU A 59 4.74 19.79 -10.62
C LEU A 59 3.30 19.33 -10.45
N SER A 60 2.47 20.06 -9.70
CA SER A 60 1.04 19.76 -9.53
C SER A 60 0.32 19.60 -10.86
N TYR A 61 0.61 20.48 -11.83
CA TYR A 61 0.06 20.33 -13.18
C TYR A 61 0.52 19.03 -13.87
N LYS A 62 1.82 18.69 -13.82
CA LYS A 62 2.33 17.43 -14.40
C LYS A 62 1.68 16.21 -13.75
N GLU A 63 1.45 16.25 -12.44
CA GLU A 63 0.77 15.22 -11.68
C GLU A 63 -0.70 15.07 -12.10
N ALA A 64 -1.44 16.17 -12.20
CA ALA A 64 -2.80 16.20 -12.70
C ALA A 64 -2.92 15.57 -14.10
N VAL A 65 -1.99 15.90 -15.01
CA VAL A 65 -1.94 15.31 -16.36
C VAL A 65 -1.69 13.80 -16.30
N LYS A 66 -0.76 13.33 -15.46
CA LYS A 66 -0.52 11.89 -15.27
C LYS A 66 -1.75 11.16 -14.69
N ALA A 67 -2.45 11.78 -13.75
CA ALA A 67 -3.67 11.21 -13.17
C ALA A 67 -4.78 11.07 -14.21
N LEU A 68 -4.96 12.09 -15.07
CA LEU A 68 -5.90 12.04 -16.18
C LEU A 68 -5.56 10.93 -17.18
N GLN A 69 -4.28 10.82 -17.57
CA GLN A 69 -3.80 9.75 -18.44
C GLN A 69 -4.02 8.35 -17.85
N SER A 70 -3.72 8.18 -16.55
CA SER A 70 -3.94 6.92 -15.83
C SER A 70 -5.42 6.50 -15.86
N GLY A 71 -6.35 7.43 -15.60
CA GLY A 71 -7.78 7.13 -15.67
C GLY A 71 -8.24 6.71 -17.07
N HIS A 72 -7.70 7.34 -18.13
CA HIS A 72 -7.96 6.93 -19.51
C HIS A 72 -7.38 5.56 -19.86
N GLN A 73 -6.18 5.22 -19.40
CA GLN A 73 -5.57 3.90 -19.58
C GLN A 73 -6.41 2.79 -18.92
N MET A 74 -7.05 3.11 -17.79
CA MET A 74 -8.02 2.23 -17.11
C MET A 74 -9.40 2.16 -17.82
N ARG A 75 -9.54 2.78 -19.01
CA ARG A 75 -10.80 2.89 -19.77
C ARG A 75 -11.95 3.52 -18.98
N LYS A 76 -11.65 4.35 -17.98
CA LYS A 76 -12.66 5.11 -17.26
C LYS A 76 -13.12 6.29 -18.11
N THR A 77 -14.39 6.65 -17.95
CA THR A 77 -15.01 7.86 -18.52
C THR A 77 -15.75 8.57 -17.41
N ARG A 78 -15.86 9.91 -17.47
CA ARG A 78 -16.60 10.70 -16.46
C ARG A 78 -16.08 10.49 -15.04
N PHE A 79 -14.75 10.53 -14.89
CA PHE A 79 -14.09 10.27 -13.60
C PHE A 79 -13.40 11.52 -13.07
N ALA A 80 -13.12 11.52 -11.76
CA ALA A 80 -12.08 12.35 -11.17
C ALA A 80 -11.02 11.43 -10.55
N HIS A 81 -9.75 11.68 -10.84
CA HIS A 81 -8.66 10.86 -10.34
C HIS A 81 -7.54 11.74 -9.83
N SER A 82 -7.15 11.54 -8.58
CA SER A 82 -5.99 12.20 -8.00
C SER A 82 -4.70 11.47 -8.33
N TYR A 83 -3.63 12.25 -8.46
CA TYR A 83 -2.31 11.73 -8.63
C TYR A 83 -1.84 11.13 -7.31
N GLN A 84 -1.83 9.81 -7.26
CA GLN A 84 -1.17 9.10 -6.18
C GLN A 84 0.31 8.95 -6.53
N THR A 85 1.19 9.46 -5.68
CA THR A 85 2.63 9.21 -5.75
C THR A 85 2.87 7.69 -5.85
N MET A 86 3.86 7.26 -6.64
CA MET A 86 4.21 5.85 -6.69
C MET A 86 4.80 5.45 -5.33
N ASP A 87 3.99 4.80 -4.50
CA ASP A 87 4.40 4.21 -3.23
C ASP A 87 4.56 2.70 -3.38
N ILE A 88 5.15 2.06 -2.36
CA ILE A 88 5.37 0.60 -2.34
C ILE A 88 4.03 -0.13 -2.52
N SER A 89 2.96 0.34 -1.88
CA SER A 89 1.62 -0.24 -1.98
C SER A 89 1.08 -0.27 -3.42
N ARG A 90 1.29 0.80 -4.19
CA ARG A 90 0.90 0.89 -5.60
C ARG A 90 1.76 -0.02 -6.47
N LEU A 91 3.07 -0.09 -6.22
CA LEU A 91 3.97 -0.99 -6.93
C LEU A 91 3.55 -2.45 -6.72
N LEU A 92 3.24 -2.86 -5.49
CA LEU A 92 2.78 -4.21 -5.18
C LEU A 92 1.44 -4.53 -5.87
N ARG A 93 0.50 -3.57 -5.91
CA ARG A 93 -0.79 -3.73 -6.63
C ARG A 93 -0.66 -3.89 -8.16
N MET A 94 0.51 -3.62 -8.74
CA MET A 94 0.77 -3.88 -10.16
C MET A 94 1.13 -5.34 -10.44
N ILE A 95 1.49 -6.12 -9.42
CA ILE A 95 1.77 -7.54 -9.53
C ILE A 95 0.43 -8.30 -9.64
N PRO A 96 0.26 -9.23 -10.60
CA PRO A 96 -0.94 -10.04 -10.69
C PRO A 96 -1.25 -10.77 -9.37
N HIS A 97 -2.53 -10.88 -9.02
CA HIS A 97 -2.97 -11.50 -7.76
C HIS A 97 -2.40 -12.92 -7.57
N ASP A 98 -2.42 -13.74 -8.62
CA ASP A 98 -1.96 -15.13 -8.54
C ASP A 98 -0.46 -15.24 -8.28
N GLU A 99 0.34 -14.31 -8.84
CA GLU A 99 1.78 -14.23 -8.59
C GLU A 99 2.08 -13.79 -7.16
N MET A 100 1.32 -12.82 -6.62
CA MET A 100 1.43 -12.42 -5.20
C MET A 100 1.09 -13.59 -4.27
N LEU A 101 0.00 -14.31 -4.57
CA LEU A 101 -0.44 -15.47 -3.78
C LEU A 101 0.59 -16.59 -3.83
N GLN A 102 1.13 -16.91 -5.01
CA GLN A 102 2.16 -17.92 -5.18
C GLN A 102 3.42 -17.55 -4.39
N PHE A 103 3.91 -16.31 -4.51
CA PHE A 103 5.07 -15.84 -3.76
C PHE A 103 4.87 -15.93 -2.24
N HIS A 104 3.70 -15.51 -1.74
CA HIS A 104 3.34 -15.62 -0.32
C HIS A 104 3.34 -17.10 0.13
N GLN A 105 2.65 -17.98 -0.61
CA GLN A 105 2.57 -19.41 -0.29
C GLN A 105 3.95 -20.06 -0.30
N GLU A 106 4.78 -19.83 -1.31
CA GLU A 106 6.14 -20.37 -1.38
C GLU A 106 7.04 -19.85 -0.25
N THR A 107 6.78 -18.65 0.26
CA THR A 107 7.52 -18.05 1.37
C THR A 107 7.19 -18.73 2.69
N PHE A 108 5.92 -19.04 2.94
CA PHE A 108 5.46 -19.63 4.19
C PHE A 108 5.20 -21.13 4.15
N LYS A 109 5.36 -21.78 2.98
CA LYS A 109 5.27 -23.24 2.81
C LYS A 109 6.07 -24.04 3.86
N PRO A 110 7.29 -23.65 4.27
CA PRO A 110 8.04 -24.39 5.31
C PRO A 110 7.35 -24.44 6.69
N PHE A 111 6.36 -23.58 6.93
CA PHE A 111 5.57 -23.56 8.17
C PHE A 111 4.29 -24.40 8.08
N GLU A 112 3.95 -24.93 6.90
CA GLU A 112 2.78 -25.79 6.71
C GLU A 112 2.95 -27.16 7.41
N GLY A 113 1.85 -27.76 7.86
CA GLY A 113 1.86 -29.06 8.55
C GLY A 113 2.35 -29.03 10.00
N ARG A 114 2.72 -27.86 10.53
CA ARG A 114 3.00 -27.65 11.96
C ARG A 114 1.73 -27.57 12.77
N ASP A 115 1.86 -27.81 14.07
CA ASP A 115 0.79 -27.50 15.01
C ASP A 115 0.35 -26.03 14.83
N PRO A 116 -0.97 -25.76 14.74
CA PRO A 116 -1.47 -24.41 14.48
C PRO A 116 -0.99 -23.36 15.51
N ASN A 117 -0.92 -23.72 16.79
CA ASN A 117 -0.47 -22.79 17.82
C ASN A 117 1.02 -22.49 17.65
N GLU A 118 1.82 -23.53 17.43
CA GLU A 118 3.26 -23.37 17.20
C GLU A 118 3.53 -22.52 15.94
N ARG A 119 2.82 -22.79 14.84
CA ARG A 119 2.93 -22.02 13.61
C ARG A 119 2.63 -20.55 13.86
N ASN A 120 1.53 -20.26 14.55
CA ASN A 120 1.11 -18.88 14.84
C ASN A 120 2.16 -18.16 15.70
N GLU A 121 2.71 -18.81 16.72
CA GLU A 121 3.76 -18.21 17.55
C GLU A 121 5.04 -17.89 16.76
N LEU A 122 5.46 -18.78 15.87
CA LEU A 122 6.64 -18.57 15.03
C LEU A 122 6.41 -17.44 14.02
N MET A 123 5.24 -17.39 13.40
CA MET A 123 4.90 -16.34 12.44
C MET A 123 4.76 -14.98 13.11
N LYS A 124 4.11 -14.92 14.27
CA LYS A 124 4.03 -13.71 15.09
C LYS A 124 5.41 -13.22 15.51
N THR A 125 6.28 -14.13 15.94
CA THR A 125 7.66 -13.79 16.32
C THR A 125 8.47 -13.28 15.13
N LEU A 126 8.33 -13.92 13.96
CA LEU A 126 9.03 -13.52 12.74
C LEU A 126 8.56 -12.17 12.21
N SER A 127 7.25 -11.92 12.20
CA SER A 127 6.66 -10.63 11.81
C SER A 127 7.15 -9.51 12.73
N SER A 128 6.98 -9.68 14.05
CA SER A 128 7.43 -8.71 15.05
C SER A 128 8.94 -8.48 15.03
N PHE A 129 9.74 -9.51 14.74
CA PHE A 129 11.19 -9.38 14.57
C PHE A 129 11.55 -8.47 13.41
N TYR A 130 10.86 -8.59 12.28
CA TYR A 130 11.09 -7.71 11.14
C TYR A 130 10.56 -6.30 11.39
N GLU A 131 9.37 -6.15 11.98
CA GLU A 131 8.82 -4.83 12.36
C GLU A 131 9.79 -4.08 13.29
N ASN A 132 10.42 -4.78 14.23
CA ASN A 132 11.43 -4.24 15.14
C ASN A 132 12.85 -4.23 14.54
N HIS A 133 12.99 -4.09 13.22
CA HIS A 133 14.28 -3.96 12.53
C HIS A 133 15.32 -5.03 12.90
N CYS A 134 14.88 -6.27 13.08
CA CYS A 134 15.70 -7.41 13.47
C CYS A 134 16.35 -7.28 14.87
N GLN A 135 15.79 -6.43 15.74
CA GLN A 135 16.25 -6.23 17.12
C GLN A 135 15.54 -7.18 18.09
N ILE A 136 16.30 -8.15 18.61
CA ILE A 136 15.78 -9.21 19.50
C ILE A 136 15.16 -8.64 20.77
N VAL A 137 15.78 -7.60 21.36
CA VAL A 137 15.33 -7.03 22.64
C VAL A 137 13.98 -6.34 22.47
N ASP A 138 13.79 -5.58 21.39
CA ASP A 138 12.54 -4.86 21.16
C ASP A 138 11.43 -5.80 20.71
N THR A 139 11.76 -6.82 19.90
CA THR A 139 10.85 -7.94 19.59
C THR A 139 10.35 -8.64 20.86
N ALA A 140 11.25 -8.89 21.83
CA ALA A 140 10.89 -9.56 23.07
C ALA A 140 9.93 -8.72 23.93
N LYS A 141 10.14 -7.38 23.96
CA LYS A 141 9.23 -6.45 24.64
C LYS A 141 7.86 -6.43 23.97
N GLU A 142 7.81 -6.29 22.64
CA GLU A 142 6.58 -6.28 21.83
C GLU A 142 5.72 -7.53 22.07
N LEU A 143 6.38 -8.70 22.13
CA LEU A 143 5.72 -9.99 22.29
C LEU A 143 5.49 -10.37 23.76
N PHE A 144 5.91 -9.55 24.73
CA PHE A 144 5.86 -9.85 26.17
C PHE A 144 6.51 -11.19 26.54
N VAL A 145 7.63 -11.53 25.91
CA VAL A 145 8.41 -12.75 26.20
C VAL A 145 9.85 -12.43 26.55
N HIS A 146 10.58 -13.40 27.08
CA HIS A 146 12.01 -13.24 27.30
C HIS A 146 12.79 -13.27 25.97
N ARG A 147 13.90 -12.51 25.88
CA ARG A 147 14.76 -12.46 24.68
C ARG A 147 15.21 -13.83 24.19
N ASN A 148 15.44 -14.78 25.11
CA ASN A 148 15.88 -16.14 24.77
C ASN A 148 14.78 -16.92 24.05
N THR A 149 13.51 -16.66 24.39
CA THR A 149 12.36 -17.26 23.69
C THR A 149 12.30 -16.77 22.25
N VAL A 150 12.55 -15.47 22.02
CA VAL A 150 12.66 -14.91 20.66
C VAL A 150 13.79 -15.58 19.90
N ILE A 151 15.00 -15.65 20.47
CA ILE A 151 16.16 -16.32 19.84
C ILE A 151 15.80 -17.76 19.45
N TYR A 152 15.26 -18.55 20.38
CA TYR A 152 14.88 -19.94 20.13
C TYR A 152 13.85 -20.06 18.99
N ARG A 153 12.81 -19.22 18.98
CA ARG A 153 11.80 -19.22 17.92
C ARG A 153 12.39 -18.82 16.57
N LEU A 154 13.27 -17.83 16.53
CA LEU A 154 13.97 -17.39 15.32
C LEU A 154 14.92 -18.47 14.77
N GLU A 155 15.70 -19.13 15.63
CA GLU A 155 16.52 -20.29 15.24
C GLU A 155 15.66 -21.43 14.68
N LYS A 156 14.46 -21.62 15.23
CA LYS A 156 13.49 -22.59 14.71
C LYS A 156 12.98 -22.19 13.33
N CYS A 157 12.68 -20.91 13.12
CA CYS A 157 12.33 -20.36 11.79
C CYS A 157 13.45 -20.58 10.77
N GLU A 158 14.71 -20.31 11.13
CA GLU A 158 15.86 -20.56 10.23
C GLU A 158 16.00 -22.04 9.87
N LYS A 159 15.88 -22.93 10.85
CA LYS A 159 15.92 -24.39 10.62
C LYS A 159 14.78 -24.88 9.73
N LEU A 160 13.57 -24.36 9.91
CA LEU A 160 12.41 -24.73 9.11
C LEU A 160 12.54 -24.25 7.67
N THR A 161 12.93 -22.99 7.50
CA THR A 161 12.97 -22.33 6.20
C THR A 161 14.23 -22.66 5.40
N GLY A 162 15.28 -23.16 6.07
CA GLY A 162 16.61 -23.37 5.49
C GLY A 162 17.29 -22.06 5.08
N ARG A 163 16.83 -20.92 5.62
CA ARG A 163 17.22 -19.57 5.22
C ARG A 163 17.77 -18.81 6.41
N ASN A 164 18.78 -17.99 6.16
CA ASN A 164 19.27 -17.04 7.14
C ASN A 164 18.30 -15.86 7.18
N ILE A 165 17.52 -15.72 8.26
CA ILE A 165 16.47 -14.70 8.36
C ILE A 165 17.03 -13.27 8.51
N LYS A 166 18.34 -13.14 8.78
CA LYS A 166 19.03 -11.84 8.81
C LYS A 166 19.72 -11.50 7.50
N ASP A 167 19.79 -12.43 6.55
CA ASP A 167 20.26 -12.12 5.20
C ASP A 167 19.36 -11.04 4.59
N PRO A 168 19.92 -9.98 3.96
CA PRO A 168 19.12 -8.88 3.44
C PRO A 168 18.04 -9.31 2.43
N MET A 169 18.35 -10.29 1.57
CA MET A 169 17.41 -10.76 0.55
C MET A 169 16.30 -11.61 1.16
N GLU A 170 16.65 -12.48 2.10
CA GLU A 170 15.66 -13.30 2.82
C GLU A 170 14.78 -12.43 3.73
N SER A 171 15.36 -11.44 4.42
CA SER A 171 14.60 -10.48 5.20
C SER A 171 13.61 -9.71 4.32
N LEU A 172 14.03 -9.26 3.14
CA LEU A 172 13.15 -8.61 2.18
C LEU A 172 12.03 -9.55 1.72
N ARG A 173 12.34 -10.82 1.42
CA ARG A 173 11.36 -11.83 1.01
C ARG A 173 10.24 -11.97 2.03
N PHE A 174 10.59 -12.17 3.31
CA PHE A 174 9.59 -12.32 4.37
C PHE A 174 8.80 -11.03 4.62
N ARG A 175 9.46 -9.86 4.62
CA ARG A 175 8.79 -8.57 4.77
C ARG A 175 7.78 -8.32 3.67
N LEU A 176 8.14 -8.63 2.43
CA LEU A 176 7.23 -8.53 1.29
C LEU A 176 6.06 -9.50 1.44
N ALA A 177 6.34 -10.76 1.82
CA ALA A 177 5.28 -11.74 2.01
C ALA A 177 4.27 -11.29 3.09
N PHE A 178 4.72 -10.77 4.23
CA PHE A 178 3.82 -10.18 5.24
C PHE A 178 3.08 -8.94 4.71
N ALA A 179 3.76 -8.04 3.98
CA ALA A 179 3.14 -6.84 3.42
C ALA A 179 2.07 -7.13 2.34
N LEU A 180 2.08 -8.33 1.75
CA LEU A 180 1.08 -8.79 0.79
C LEU A 180 -0.20 -9.32 1.47
N GLU A 181 -0.17 -9.68 2.76
CA GLU A 181 -1.32 -10.26 3.46
C GLU A 181 -2.60 -9.40 3.35
N PRO A 182 -2.57 -8.07 3.56
CA PRO A 182 -3.76 -7.22 3.40
C PRO A 182 -4.28 -7.18 1.95
N LEU A 183 -3.38 -7.33 0.96
CA LEU A 183 -3.76 -7.35 -0.46
C LEU A 183 -4.37 -8.68 -0.88
N LEU A 184 -4.03 -9.76 -0.17
CA LEU A 184 -4.52 -11.13 -0.38
C LEU A 184 -5.72 -11.49 0.53
N ASN A 185 -6.18 -10.56 1.39
CA ASN A 185 -7.18 -10.79 2.44
C ASN A 185 -6.79 -11.91 3.43
N ILE A 186 -5.50 -12.01 3.74
CA ILE A 186 -4.96 -12.92 4.75
C ILE A 186 -4.82 -12.15 6.06
N PRO A 187 -5.33 -12.64 7.20
CA PRO A 187 -5.22 -11.94 8.48
C PRO A 187 -3.76 -11.91 8.95
N SER A 188 -3.32 -10.74 9.43
CA SER A 188 -1.96 -10.58 9.95
C SER A 188 -1.73 -11.46 11.18
N PRO A 189 -0.52 -12.09 11.33
CA PRO A 189 -0.15 -12.84 12.53
C PRO A 189 -0.27 -12.03 13.84
N ASN A 190 -0.18 -10.70 13.75
CA ASN A 190 -0.26 -9.79 14.89
C ASN A 190 -1.71 -9.39 15.26
N GLU A 191 -2.65 -9.46 14.31
CA GLU A 191 -4.06 -9.06 14.52
C GLU A 191 -4.96 -10.20 15.05
N ALA A 192 -4.57 -11.46 14.82
CA ALA A 192 -5.38 -12.64 15.19
C ALA A 192 -5.59 -12.87 16.70
N THR A 193 -5.00 -12.04 17.58
CA THR A 193 -5.10 -12.18 19.04
C THR A 193 -6.24 -11.39 19.71
N HIS A 194 -7.08 -10.65 18.98
CA HIS A 194 -8.14 -9.81 19.57
C HIS A 194 -9.59 -10.30 19.40
N THR A 195 -9.82 -11.46 18.79
CA THR A 195 -11.14 -12.09 18.69
C THR A 195 -11.16 -13.44 19.39
N SER A 196 -11.26 -13.43 20.71
CA SER A 196 -11.76 -14.53 21.55
C SER A 196 -12.20 -13.98 22.89
#